data_AF-A0A3D1QYC3-F1
#
_entry.id   AF-A0A3D1QYC3-F1
#
_cell.length_a   1.000
_cell.length_b   1.000
_cell.length_c   1.000
_cell.angle_alpha   90.00
_cell.angle_beta   90.00
_cell.angle_gamma   90.00
#
_symmetry.space_group_name_H-M   'P 1'
#
loop_
_entity.id
_entity.type
_entity.pdbx_description
1 polymer ?
#
loop_
_entity_poly.entity_id
_entity_poly.type
_entity_poly.pdbx_seq_one_letter_code
_entity_poly.pdbx_strand_id
1 'polypeptide(L)' 'AIGERNVAAARSELARYGIPIVAAEVGGHVGRSVEIEAANGMLTIRKLE' A
#
# COMPACT_ATOMS: atom_id res chain seq x y z
N ALA A 1 -9.21 12.02 6.30
CA ALA A 1 -10.04 10.80 6.47
C ALA A 1 -9.21 9.64 7.05
N ILE A 2 -9.81 8.51 7.48
CA ILE A 2 -9.08 7.36 8.05
C ILE A 2 -7.99 6.84 7.11
N GLY A 3 -8.26 6.78 5.79
CA GLY A 3 -7.29 6.33 4.79
C GLY A 3 -5.99 7.14 4.78
N GLU A 4 -6.07 8.47 4.80
CA GLU A 4 -4.88 9.35 4.83
C GLU A 4 -4.05 9.14 6.09
N ARG A 5 -4.70 8.92 7.24
CA ARG A 5 -4.01 8.62 8.51
C ARG A 5 -3.26 7.29 8.43
N ASN A 6 -3.88 6.26 7.84
CA ASN A 6 -3.23 4.97 7.66
C ASN A 6 -2.02 5.07 6.71
N VAL A 7 -2.15 5.84 5.62
CA VAL A 7 -1.04 6.09 4.69
C VAL A 7 0.13 6.79 5.39
N ALA A 8 -0.16 7.82 6.21
CA ALA A 8 0.88 8.52 6.97
C ALA A 8 1.57 7.60 7.99
N ALA A 9 0.80 6.81 8.74
CA ALA A 9 1.33 5.86 9.71
C ALA A 9 2.22 4.80 9.05
N ALA A 10 1.76 4.18 7.96
CA ALA A 10 2.53 3.18 7.22
C ALA A 10 3.86 3.75 6.68
N ARG A 11 3.84 4.97 6.13
CA ARG A 11 5.06 5.65 5.66
C ARG A 11 6.04 5.91 6.80
N SER A 12 5.54 6.37 7.95
CA SER A 12 6.37 6.60 9.14
C SER A 12 7.02 5.31 9.63
N GLU A 13 6.27 4.21 9.74
CA GLU A 13 6.81 2.93 10.19
C GLU A 13 7.83 2.36 9.21
N LEU A 14 7.55 2.35 7.91
CA LEU A 14 8.52 1.89 6.91
C LEU A 14 9.82 2.70 6.96
N ALA A 15 9.72 4.03 7.12
CA ALA A 15 10.89 4.89 7.27
C ALA A 15 11.70 4.58 8.54
N ARG A 16 11.05 4.27 9.68
CA ARG A 16 11.73 3.87 10.93
C ARG A 16 12.58 2.62 10.76
N TYR A 17 12.13 1.67 9.94
CA TYR A 17 12.86 0.44 9.64
C TYR A 17 13.80 0.55 8.43
N GLY A 18 13.91 1.74 7.81
CA GLY A 18 14.74 1.94 6.62
C GLY A 18 14.24 1.19 5.38
N ILE A 19 12.95 0.85 5.33
CA ILE A 19 12.35 0.11 4.21
C ILE A 19 11.89 1.13 3.15
N PRO A 20 12.48 1.13 1.94
CA PRO A 20 12.09 2.06 0.89
C PRO A 20 10.74 1.70 0.27
N ILE A 21 9.93 2.71 -0.02
CA ILE A 21 8.69 2.54 -0.79
C ILE A 21 9.05 2.69 -2.27
N VAL A 22 9.00 1.60 -3.02
CA VAL A 22 9.31 1.58 -4.47
C VAL A 22 8.11 1.95 -5.35
N ALA A 23 6.88 1.76 -4.85
CA ALA A 23 5.64 2.13 -5.52
C ALA A 23 4.53 2.36 -4.48
N ALA A 24 3.52 3.18 -4.81
CA ALA A 24 2.38 3.43 -3.93
C ALA A 24 1.10 3.75 -4.71
N GLU A 25 0.02 3.03 -4.41
CA GLU A 25 -1.31 3.27 -4.98
C GLU A 25 -2.37 3.38 -3.87
N VAL A 26 -2.62 4.63 -3.44
CA VAL A 26 -3.44 4.96 -2.25
C VAL A 26 -4.59 5.89 -2.58
N GLY A 27 -5.54 6.07 -1.66
CA GLY A 27 -6.71 6.93 -1.88
C GLY A 27 -7.78 6.27 -2.76
N GLY A 28 -8.61 7.06 -3.46
CA GLY A 28 -9.70 6.58 -4.31
C GLY A 28 -11.04 6.38 -3.57
N HIS A 29 -12.09 6.09 -4.34
CA HIS A 29 -13.47 6.00 -3.84
C HIS A 29 -14.05 4.58 -3.83
N VAL A 30 -13.33 3.62 -4.41
CA VAL A 30 -13.70 2.20 -4.46
C VAL A 30 -12.68 1.33 -3.72
N GLY A 31 -13.19 0.28 -3.09
CA GLY A 31 -12.39 -0.77 -2.45
C GLY A 31 -11.50 -1.51 -3.46
N ARG A 32 -10.44 -2.14 -2.96
CA ARG A 32 -9.52 -2.94 -3.79
C ARG A 32 -9.01 -4.14 -3.02
N SER A 33 -8.76 -5.22 -3.74
CA SER A 33 -8.05 -6.39 -3.24
C SER A 33 -6.60 -6.31 -3.67
N VAL A 34 -5.68 -6.67 -2.77
CA VAL A 34 -4.25 -6.74 -3.07
C VAL A 34 -3.74 -8.13 -2.75
N GLU A 35 -2.82 -8.63 -3.56
CA GLU A 35 -2.18 -9.93 -3.40
C GLU A 35 -0.68 -9.75 -3.61
N ILE A 36 0.14 -10.29 -2.70
CA ILE A 36 1.60 -10.16 -2.73
C ILE A 36 2.21 -11.55 -2.79
N GLU A 37 3.03 -11.80 -3.80
CA GLU A 37 3.87 -12.98 -3.87
C GLU A 37 5.15 -12.78 -3.05
N ALA A 38 5.28 -13.50 -1.94
CA ALA A 38 6.45 -13.36 -1.05
C ALA A 38 7.77 -13.77 -1.72
N ALA A 39 7.73 -14.63 -2.74
CA ALA A 39 8.93 -15.14 -3.41
C ALA A 39 9.66 -14.09 -4.25
N ASN A 40 8.93 -13.16 -4.87
CA ASN A 40 9.47 -12.18 -5.82
C ASN A 40 9.02 -10.73 -5.54
N GLY A 41 8.11 -10.52 -4.58
CA GLY A 41 7.57 -9.20 -4.25
C GLY A 41 6.53 -8.67 -5.23
N MET A 42 5.97 -9.51 -6.11
CA MET A 42 4.97 -9.09 -7.08
C MET A 42 3.66 -8.74 -6.37
N LEU A 43 3.18 -7.52 -6.59
CA LEU A 43 1.94 -6.99 -6.05
C LEU A 43 0.89 -6.91 -7.17
N THR A 44 -0.21 -7.65 -7.00
CA THR A 44 -1.37 -7.58 -7.90
C THR A 44 -2.49 -6.81 -7.21
N ILE A 45 -3.05 -5.82 -7.92
CA ILE A 45 -4.15 -4.98 -7.42
C ILE A 45 -5.39 -5.25 -8.28
N ARG A 46 -6.51 -5.60 -7.65
CA ARG A 46 -7.81 -5.79 -8.31
C ARG A 46 -8.82 -4.78 -7.76
N LYS A 47 -9.51 -4.09 -8.67
CA LYS A 47 -10.56 -3.11 -8.36
C LYS A 47 -11.80 -3.45 -9.17
N LEU A 48 -12.97 -3.12 -8.63
CA LEU A 48 -14.20 -3.09 -9.42
C LEU A 48 -14.20 -1.76 -10.19
N GLU A 49 -14.37 -1.82 -11.51
CA GLU A 49 -14.60 -0.65 -12.36
C GLU A 49 -16.02 -0.11 -12.17
#